data_AF-A0A6I2TYJ1-F1
#
_entry.id   AF-A0A6I2TYJ1-F1
#
_cell.length_a   1.000
_cell.length_b   1.000
_cell.length_c   1.000
_cell.angle_alpha   90.00
_cell.angle_beta   90.00
_cell.angle_gamma   90.00
#
_symmetry.space_group_name_H-M   'P 1'
#
loop_
_entity.id
_entity.type
_entity.pdbx_description
1 polymer ?
#
loop_
_entity_poly.entity_id
_entity_poly.type
_entity_poly.pdbx_seq_one_letter_code
_entity_poly.pdbx_strand_id
1 'polypeptide(L)'
;MNINDFIFTRTAPKKKLEVINSLSQGELLAITDKTILRIIKEAGRGDSNKTRCKFKTLFLENAGNKWNSEVTSIYNAKKDEVYMSVYIQGDDTDTHAFPKLKDFLDNRYEEQCLGKLHESFRNGYEHDVPANYNRTDRARVVRAILTAYVKNKYRDKLKEEAA
;
A
#
# COMPACT_ATOMS: atom_id res chain seq x y z
N MET A 1 14.15 17.16 5.83
CA MET A 1 12.91 16.96 6.61
C MET A 1 12.66 15.47 6.75
N ASN A 2 12.43 14.95 7.96
CA ASN A 2 12.11 13.52 8.13
C ASN A 2 10.61 13.28 7.98
N ILE A 3 10.19 12.67 6.87
CA ILE A 3 8.77 12.37 6.62
C ILE A 3 8.18 11.41 7.66
N ASN A 4 8.99 10.52 8.25
CA ASN A 4 8.55 9.60 9.31
C ASN A 4 8.00 10.33 10.54
N ASP A 5 8.47 11.55 10.81
CA ASP A 5 8.01 12.37 11.94
C ASP A 5 7.01 13.44 11.46
N PHE A 6 7.31 14.10 10.34
CA PHE A 6 6.51 15.20 9.77
C PHE A 6 5.05 14.81 9.53
N ILE A 7 4.80 13.58 9.06
CA ILE A 7 3.44 13.15 8.72
C ILE A 7 2.50 13.14 9.94
N PHE A 8 3.03 13.09 11.17
CA PHE A 8 2.24 13.08 12.41
C PHE A 8 2.18 14.42 13.15
N THR A 9 2.81 15.48 12.62
CA THR A 9 2.75 16.82 13.23
C THR A 9 1.38 17.48 13.07
N ARG A 10 1.18 18.64 13.71
CA ARG A 10 -0.03 19.47 13.56
C ARG A 10 -0.10 20.28 12.25
N THR A 11 0.77 20.00 11.27
CA THR A 11 0.75 20.68 9.96
C THR A 11 -0.61 20.48 9.25
N ALA A 12 -1.05 21.48 8.49
CA ALA A 12 -2.30 21.42 7.75
C ALA A 12 -2.36 20.21 6.78
N PRO A 13 -3.52 19.53 6.63
CA PRO A 13 -3.64 18.35 5.77
C PRO A 13 -3.24 18.58 4.31
N LYS A 14 -3.65 19.71 3.69
CA LYS A 14 -3.21 20.06 2.33
C LYS A 14 -1.70 20.16 2.22
N LYS A 15 -1.05 20.81 3.20
CA LYS A 15 0.41 20.92 3.20
C LYS A 15 1.10 19.57 3.36
N LYS A 16 0.51 18.63 4.11
CA LYS A 16 1.00 17.25 4.18
C LYS A 16 0.91 16.56 2.80
N LEU A 17 -0.20 16.72 2.07
CA LEU A 17 -0.36 16.17 0.73
C LEU A 17 0.65 16.75 -0.26
N GLU A 18 0.86 18.07 -0.25
CA GLU A 18 1.89 18.72 -1.07
C GLU A 18 3.28 18.11 -0.82
N VAL A 19 3.64 17.98 0.47
CA VAL A 19 4.92 17.37 0.86
C VAL A 19 5.00 15.92 0.38
N ILE A 20 3.96 15.12 0.58
CA ILE A 20 3.93 13.72 0.11
C ILE A 20 4.13 13.67 -1.40
N ASN A 21 3.51 14.59 -2.16
CA ASN A 21 3.63 14.67 -3.61
C ASN A 21 5.03 15.10 -4.08
N SER A 22 5.75 15.90 -3.29
CA SER A 22 7.11 16.32 -3.62
C SER A 22 8.21 15.31 -3.24
N LEU A 23 7.90 14.27 -2.46
CA LEU A 23 8.92 13.29 -2.04
C LEU A 23 9.54 12.57 -3.25
N SER A 24 10.86 12.45 -3.21
CA SER A 24 11.63 11.62 -4.13
C SER A 24 11.39 10.13 -3.89
N GLN A 25 11.80 9.29 -4.86
CA GLN A 25 11.76 7.84 -4.71
C GLN A 25 12.57 7.37 -3.49
N GLY A 26 13.75 7.96 -3.25
CA GLY A 26 14.61 7.60 -2.12
C GLY A 26 13.95 7.89 -0.77
N GLU A 27 13.31 9.05 -0.63
CA GLU A 27 12.61 9.44 0.61
C GLU A 27 11.39 8.58 0.88
N LEU A 28 10.65 8.19 -0.16
CA LEU A 28 9.52 7.27 -0.03
C LEU A 28 9.98 5.88 0.41
N LEU A 29 11.03 5.35 -0.20
CA LEU A 29 11.56 4.04 0.18
C LEU A 29 12.20 4.08 1.59
N ALA A 30 12.63 5.24 2.08
CA ALA A 30 13.15 5.40 3.44
C ALA A 30 12.06 5.46 4.54
N ILE A 31 10.77 5.35 4.19
CA ILE A 31 9.69 5.24 5.18
C ILE A 31 9.83 3.93 5.96
N THR A 32 9.77 4.05 7.29
CA THR A 32 9.94 2.90 8.18
C THR A 32 8.66 2.07 8.31
N ASP A 33 8.81 0.78 8.54
CA ASP A 33 7.71 -0.12 8.91
C ASP A 33 6.92 0.43 10.10
N LYS A 34 7.60 0.95 11.13
CA LYS A 34 6.97 1.59 12.30
C LYS A 34 6.02 2.74 11.91
N THR A 35 6.41 3.58 10.96
CA THR A 35 5.58 4.67 10.44
C THR A 35 4.32 4.12 9.75
N ILE A 36 4.47 3.11 8.90
CA ILE A 36 3.34 2.50 8.18
C ILE A 36 2.38 1.79 9.15
N LEU A 37 2.90 1.05 10.14
CA LEU A 37 2.09 0.42 11.18
C LEU A 37 1.30 1.47 11.98
N ARG A 38 1.89 2.63 12.28
CA ARG A 38 1.18 3.73 12.95
C ARG A 38 0.07 4.29 12.07
N ILE A 39 0.33 4.50 10.77
CA ILE A 39 -0.68 4.92 9.79
C ILE A 39 -1.89 3.99 9.79
N ILE A 40 -1.65 2.68 9.72
CA ILE A 40 -2.73 1.67 9.66
C ILE A 40 -3.58 1.72 10.94
N LYS A 41 -2.95 1.88 12.12
CA LYS A 41 -3.68 2.04 13.40
C LYS A 41 -4.54 3.30 13.42
N GLU A 42 -4.03 4.42 12.92
CA GLU A 42 -4.70 5.72 13.05
C GLU A 42 -5.77 5.96 11.96
N ALA A 43 -5.63 5.36 10.79
CA ALA A 43 -6.40 5.71 9.58
C ALA A 43 -7.06 4.51 8.86
N GLY A 44 -6.79 3.28 9.29
CA GLY A 44 -7.49 2.11 8.77
C GLY A 44 -8.98 2.10 9.16
N ARG A 45 -9.79 1.37 8.38
CA ARG A 45 -11.23 1.18 8.57
C ARG A 45 -11.58 -0.29 8.82
N GLY A 46 -12.77 -0.51 9.36
CA GLY A 46 -13.27 -1.85 9.66
C GLY A 46 -13.07 -2.27 11.12
N ASP A 47 -13.67 -3.42 11.42
CA ASP A 47 -13.93 -3.83 12.79
C ASP A 47 -12.73 -4.58 13.38
N SER A 48 -12.16 -4.04 14.46
CA SER A 48 -11.17 -4.73 15.31
C SER A 48 -11.78 -5.91 16.09
N ASN A 49 -13.07 -6.17 15.89
CA ASN A 49 -13.85 -7.23 16.55
C ASN A 49 -13.43 -8.66 16.18
N LYS A 50 -12.56 -8.84 15.18
CA LYS A 50 -11.79 -10.08 15.09
C LYS A 50 -10.80 -10.07 16.26
N THR A 51 -11.09 -10.82 17.32
CA THR A 51 -10.37 -10.91 18.60
C THR A 51 -8.83 -11.06 18.48
N ARG A 52 -8.33 -11.43 17.29
CA ARG A 52 -6.92 -11.66 16.96
C ARG A 52 -6.28 -10.54 16.12
N CYS A 53 -7.04 -9.55 15.67
CA CYS A 53 -6.59 -8.50 14.74
C CYS A 53 -6.43 -7.15 15.45
N LYS A 54 -5.17 -6.69 15.61
CA LYS A 54 -4.85 -5.37 16.21
C LYS A 54 -4.99 -4.17 15.27
N PHE A 55 -4.90 -4.40 13.96
CA PHE A 55 -4.90 -3.35 12.95
C PHE A 55 -6.24 -3.31 12.20
N LYS A 56 -6.60 -2.12 11.72
CA LYS A 56 -7.73 -1.93 10.80
C LYS A 56 -7.23 -2.08 9.36
N THR A 57 -8.13 -2.22 8.38
CA THR A 57 -7.75 -2.30 6.96
C THR A 57 -7.54 -0.91 6.38
N LEU A 58 -6.35 -0.66 5.82
CA LEU A 58 -6.07 0.55 5.05
C LEU A 58 -6.29 0.26 3.56
N PHE A 59 -7.33 0.81 2.97
CA PHE A 59 -7.58 0.73 1.53
C PHE A 59 -6.72 1.76 0.78
N LEU A 60 -6.19 1.35 -0.36
CA LEU A 60 -5.29 2.14 -1.20
C LEU A 60 -5.92 2.38 -2.58
N GLU A 61 -5.48 3.46 -3.21
CA GLU A 61 -5.85 3.84 -4.57
C GLU A 61 -4.56 4.21 -5.32
N ASN A 62 -4.50 3.90 -6.62
CA ASN A 62 -3.36 4.19 -7.49
C ASN A 62 -2.05 3.55 -6.99
N ALA A 63 -2.15 2.33 -6.46
CA ALA A 63 -1.04 1.60 -5.83
C ALA A 63 -0.60 0.38 -6.67
N GLY A 64 -0.57 0.53 -7.98
CA GLY A 64 -0.22 -0.55 -8.91
C GLY A 64 1.16 -0.46 -9.55
N ASN A 65 1.49 -1.47 -10.34
CA ASN A 65 2.70 -1.56 -11.16
C ASN A 65 2.54 -0.98 -12.58
N LYS A 66 1.40 -0.33 -12.88
CA LYS A 66 1.03 0.22 -14.20
C LYS A 66 0.97 -0.82 -15.33
N TRP A 67 0.85 -2.10 -14.99
CA TRP A 67 0.69 -3.16 -15.97
C TRP A 67 -0.51 -4.03 -15.63
N ASN A 68 -0.35 -4.95 -14.68
CA ASN A 68 -1.29 -6.03 -14.42
C ASN A 68 -1.65 -6.17 -12.94
N SER A 69 -1.22 -5.26 -12.07
CA SER A 69 -1.43 -5.44 -10.64
C SER A 69 -1.60 -4.15 -9.86
N GLU A 70 -2.46 -4.21 -8.83
CA GLU A 70 -2.69 -3.14 -7.86
C GLU A 70 -2.72 -3.65 -6.41
N VAL A 71 -1.99 -2.96 -5.52
CA VAL A 71 -2.11 -3.16 -4.07
C VAL A 71 -3.39 -2.48 -3.60
N THR A 72 -4.44 -3.25 -3.34
CA THR A 72 -5.78 -2.74 -3.01
C THR A 72 -5.92 -2.35 -1.54
N SER A 73 -5.22 -3.05 -0.65
CA SER A 73 -5.29 -2.78 0.79
C SER A 73 -4.13 -3.36 1.58
N ILE A 74 -3.97 -2.86 2.80
CA ILE A 74 -3.09 -3.40 3.83
C ILE A 74 -3.95 -3.78 5.03
N TYR A 75 -3.81 -5.01 5.49
CA TYR A 75 -4.66 -5.58 6.53
C TYR A 75 -3.87 -6.60 7.36
N ASN A 76 -4.45 -7.08 8.45
CA ASN A 76 -3.87 -8.15 9.25
C ASN A 76 -4.82 -9.35 9.29
N ALA A 77 -4.39 -10.45 8.68
CA ALA A 77 -5.12 -11.71 8.71
C ALA A 77 -4.94 -12.46 10.05
N LYS A 78 -3.80 -12.22 10.72
CA LYS A 78 -3.36 -12.95 11.92
C LYS A 78 -2.83 -11.97 12.97
N LYS A 79 -2.65 -12.47 14.19
CA LYS A 79 -2.08 -11.69 15.29
C LYS A 79 -0.66 -11.27 14.93
N ASP A 80 -0.39 -9.97 14.99
CA ASP A 80 0.92 -9.36 14.75
C ASP A 80 1.51 -9.61 13.35
N GLU A 81 0.73 -10.08 12.37
CA GLU A 81 1.14 -10.21 10.97
C GLU A 81 0.30 -9.31 10.04
N VAL A 82 0.99 -8.43 9.32
CA VAL A 82 0.39 -7.48 8.38
C VAL A 82 0.70 -7.91 6.95
N TYR A 83 -0.34 -7.96 6.13
CA TYR A 83 -0.36 -8.42 4.76
C TYR A 83 -0.86 -7.31 3.84
N MET A 84 -0.48 -7.42 2.58
CA MET A 84 -1.05 -6.62 1.51
C MET A 84 -2.04 -7.48 0.72
N SER A 85 -3.13 -6.90 0.23
CA SER A 85 -3.97 -7.52 -0.79
C SER A 85 -3.55 -6.99 -2.14
N VAL A 86 -2.99 -7.85 -2.98
CA VAL A 86 -2.50 -7.50 -4.32
C VAL A 86 -3.44 -8.15 -5.32
N TYR A 87 -4.21 -7.32 -6.03
CA TYR A 87 -5.01 -7.78 -7.16
C TYR A 87 -4.09 -7.93 -8.38
N ILE A 88 -4.22 -9.03 -9.09
CA ILE A 88 -3.46 -9.33 -10.31
C ILE A 88 -4.47 -9.65 -11.40
N GLN A 89 -4.47 -8.83 -12.44
CA GLN A 89 -5.35 -8.91 -13.58
C GLN A 89 -4.67 -9.68 -14.71
N GLY A 90 -5.38 -10.63 -15.28
CA GLY A 90 -5.04 -11.28 -16.55
C GLY A 90 -6.02 -10.90 -17.64
N ASP A 91 -5.86 -11.52 -18.80
CA ASP A 91 -6.76 -11.26 -19.93
C ASP A 91 -8.16 -11.86 -19.69
N ASP A 92 -8.23 -13.06 -19.12
CA ASP A 92 -9.48 -13.81 -18.90
C ASP A 92 -9.69 -14.27 -17.44
N THR A 93 -8.69 -14.07 -16.57
CA THR A 93 -8.75 -14.48 -15.17
C THR A 93 -8.02 -13.51 -14.26
N ASP A 94 -8.57 -13.29 -13.08
CA ASP A 94 -7.98 -12.46 -12.04
C ASP A 94 -7.66 -13.29 -10.81
N THR A 95 -6.65 -12.86 -10.06
CA THR A 95 -6.34 -13.47 -8.77
C THR A 95 -5.92 -12.44 -7.73
N HIS A 96 -5.78 -12.90 -6.49
CA HIS A 96 -5.21 -12.13 -5.41
C HIS A 96 -3.99 -12.83 -4.81
N ALA A 97 -2.96 -12.04 -4.54
CA ALA A 97 -1.82 -12.45 -3.75
C ALA A 97 -1.80 -11.70 -2.41
N PHE A 98 -1.25 -12.37 -1.39
CA PHE A 98 -1.22 -11.87 -0.03
C PHE A 98 0.19 -11.85 0.59
N PRO A 99 1.13 -11.09 0.01
CA PRO A 99 2.49 -10.98 0.56
C PRO A 99 2.49 -10.25 1.91
N LYS A 100 3.50 -10.54 2.75
CA LYS A 100 3.69 -9.82 4.02
C LYS A 100 4.18 -8.41 3.73
N LEU A 101 3.63 -7.43 4.44
CA LEU A 101 4.03 -6.02 4.31
C LEU A 101 5.54 -5.84 4.62
N LYS A 102 6.05 -6.53 5.64
CA LYS A 102 7.45 -6.42 6.05
C LYS A 102 8.41 -6.79 4.92
N ASP A 103 8.09 -7.83 4.17
CA ASP A 103 8.94 -8.30 3.06
C ASP A 103 8.88 -7.31 1.89
N PHE A 104 7.70 -6.71 1.65
CA PHE A 104 7.54 -5.63 0.66
C PHE A 104 8.33 -4.36 1.01
N LEU A 105 8.39 -4.00 2.29
CA LEU A 105 9.14 -2.82 2.76
C LEU A 105 10.65 -3.06 2.83
N ASP A 106 11.09 -4.29 2.63
CA ASP A 106 12.50 -4.64 2.62
C ASP A 106 13.19 -4.12 1.34
N ASN A 107 13.95 -3.04 1.46
CA ASN A 107 14.59 -2.37 0.32
C ASN A 107 15.88 -3.06 -0.19
N ARG A 108 16.16 -4.29 0.23
CA ARG A 108 17.33 -5.06 -0.23
C ARG A 108 17.24 -5.50 -1.69
N TYR A 109 16.04 -5.64 -2.23
CA TYR A 109 15.82 -6.09 -3.61
C TYR A 109 15.40 -4.93 -4.52
N GLU A 110 15.96 -4.87 -5.74
CA GLU A 110 15.59 -3.86 -6.74
C GLU A 110 14.19 -4.11 -7.32
N GLU A 111 13.87 -5.38 -7.53
CA GLU A 111 12.59 -5.86 -8.04
C GLU A 111 12.02 -6.89 -7.07
N GLN A 112 10.71 -6.82 -6.83
CA GLN A 112 10.00 -7.76 -5.98
C GLN A 112 8.77 -8.30 -6.71
N CYS A 113 8.65 -9.62 -6.76
CA CYS A 113 7.44 -10.29 -7.23
C CYS A 113 6.47 -10.44 -6.06
N LEU A 114 5.29 -9.83 -6.16
CA LEU A 114 4.28 -9.84 -5.09
C LEU A 114 3.28 -10.99 -5.20
N GLY A 115 3.34 -11.73 -6.29
CA GLY A 115 2.45 -12.83 -6.63
C GLY A 115 2.54 -13.14 -8.12
N LYS A 116 1.81 -14.16 -8.54
CA LYS A 116 1.73 -14.56 -9.94
C LYS A 116 0.29 -14.95 -10.26
N LEU A 117 -0.14 -14.64 -11.47
CA LEU A 117 -1.32 -15.22 -12.08
C LEU A 117 -0.90 -16.47 -12.86
N HIS A 118 -1.62 -17.57 -12.69
CA HIS A 118 -1.39 -18.77 -13.48
C HIS A 118 -2.45 -18.82 -14.59
N GLU A 119 -2.00 -18.80 -15.84
CA GLU A 119 -2.86 -18.83 -17.02
C GLU A 119 -2.72 -20.17 -17.74
N SER A 120 -3.86 -20.78 -18.07
CA SER A 120 -3.94 -22.04 -18.79
C SER A 120 -4.84 -21.89 -20.02
N PHE A 121 -4.32 -22.24 -21.19
CA PHE A 121 -5.00 -22.06 -22.47
C PHE A 121 -5.52 -23.39 -23.03
N ARG A 122 -6.55 -23.32 -23.89
CA ARG A 122 -7.20 -24.51 -24.48
C ARG A 122 -6.26 -25.41 -25.30
N ASN A 123 -5.14 -24.88 -25.79
CA ASN A 123 -4.11 -25.63 -26.51
C ASN A 123 -3.13 -26.37 -25.57
N GLY A 124 -3.35 -26.34 -24.25
CA GLY A 124 -2.49 -26.96 -23.25
C GLY A 124 -1.24 -26.15 -22.91
N TYR A 125 -1.10 -24.93 -23.44
CA TYR A 125 -0.07 -24.00 -23.00
C TYR A 125 -0.44 -23.42 -21.63
N GLU A 126 0.53 -23.37 -20.72
CA GLU A 126 0.38 -22.79 -19.38
C GLU A 126 1.58 -21.90 -19.09
N HIS A 127 1.35 -20.77 -18.43
CA HIS A 127 2.43 -19.93 -17.92
C HIS A 127 2.01 -19.10 -16.71
N ASP A 128 3.02 -18.67 -15.96
CA ASP A 128 2.83 -17.72 -14.88
C ASP A 128 3.11 -16.29 -15.36
N VAL A 129 2.21 -15.36 -15.06
CA VAL A 129 2.39 -13.92 -15.25
C VAL A 129 2.72 -13.29 -13.89
N PRO A 130 3.97 -12.85 -13.65
CA PRO A 130 4.36 -12.31 -12.36
C PRO A 130 3.88 -10.86 -12.16
N ALA A 131 3.45 -10.54 -10.94
CA ALA A 131 3.19 -9.17 -10.50
C ALA A 131 4.47 -8.56 -9.94
N ASN A 132 5.33 -8.07 -10.84
CA ASN A 132 6.60 -7.46 -10.47
C ASN A 132 6.46 -5.98 -10.12
N TYR A 133 7.21 -5.57 -9.10
CA TYR A 133 7.28 -4.20 -8.60
C TYR A 133 8.74 -3.78 -8.50
N ASN A 134 9.16 -2.86 -9.36
CA ASN A 134 10.45 -2.21 -9.25
C ASN A 134 10.44 -1.12 -8.16
N ARG A 135 11.58 -0.48 -7.91
CA ARG A 135 11.70 0.61 -6.92
C ARG A 135 10.71 1.76 -7.12
N THR A 136 10.41 2.14 -8.37
CA THR A 136 9.45 3.21 -8.69
C THR A 136 8.03 2.80 -8.31
N ASP A 137 7.64 1.56 -8.61
CA ASP A 137 6.31 1.04 -8.27
C ASP A 137 6.16 0.88 -6.76
N ARG A 138 7.20 0.41 -6.07
CA ARG A 138 7.22 0.34 -4.61
C ARG A 138 7.08 1.72 -3.97
N ALA A 139 7.80 2.72 -4.46
CA ALA A 139 7.65 4.09 -4.00
C ALA A 139 6.23 4.64 -4.26
N ARG A 140 5.58 4.27 -5.36
CA ARG A 140 4.18 4.62 -5.64
C ARG A 140 3.23 4.03 -4.60
N VAL A 141 3.39 2.76 -4.24
CA VAL A 141 2.61 2.12 -3.16
C VAL A 141 2.83 2.85 -1.84
N VAL A 142 4.08 3.16 -1.47
CA VAL A 142 4.36 3.91 -0.24
C VAL A 142 3.72 5.30 -0.25
N ARG A 143 3.76 6.00 -1.39
CA ARG A 143 3.07 7.28 -1.55
C ARG A 143 1.56 7.14 -1.38
N ALA A 144 0.96 6.09 -1.92
CA ALA A 144 -0.45 5.78 -1.75
C ALA A 144 -0.81 5.53 -0.28
N ILE A 145 0.04 4.82 0.48
CA ILE A 145 -0.13 4.62 1.93
C ILE A 145 -0.15 5.97 2.68
N LEU A 146 0.83 6.84 2.42
CA LEU A 146 0.91 8.16 3.04
C LEU A 146 -0.30 9.04 2.68
N THR A 147 -0.73 8.96 1.42
CA THR A 147 -1.89 9.70 0.92
C THR A 147 -3.18 9.21 1.58
N ALA A 148 -3.35 7.89 1.68
CA ALA A 148 -4.50 7.26 2.33
C ALA A 148 -4.57 7.65 3.81
N TYR A 149 -3.44 7.74 4.51
CA TYR A 149 -3.39 8.27 5.88
C TYR A 149 -4.01 9.65 5.97
N VAL A 150 -3.54 10.60 5.15
CA VAL A 150 -4.00 12.00 5.23
C VAL A 150 -5.47 12.12 4.86
N LYS A 151 -5.88 11.49 3.75
CA LYS A 151 -7.28 11.50 3.28
C LYS A 151 -8.25 10.86 4.28
N ASN A 152 -7.83 9.80 4.97
CA ASN A 152 -8.71 9.11 5.93
C ASN A 152 -8.72 9.79 7.29
N LYS A 153 -7.57 10.19 7.82
CA LYS A 153 -7.44 10.78 9.16
C LYS A 153 -8.00 12.20 9.23
N TYR A 154 -7.82 12.99 8.17
CA TYR A 154 -8.19 14.40 8.13
C TYR A 154 -9.28 14.70 7.11
N ARG A 155 -10.12 13.70 6.80
CA ARG A 155 -11.21 13.77 5.83
C ARG A 155 -12.06 15.03 6.00
N ASP A 156 -12.48 15.33 7.23
CA ASP A 156 -13.42 16.41 7.50
C ASP A 156 -12.78 17.79 7.26
N LYS A 157 -11.54 17.98 7.73
CA LYS A 157 -10.77 19.20 7.48
C LYS A 157 -10.49 19.43 5.99
N LEU A 158 -10.22 18.36 5.24
CA LEU A 158 -10.01 18.46 3.80
C LEU A 158 -11.30 18.86 3.05
N LYS A 159 -12.47 18.51 3.57
CA LYS A 159 -13.76 18.96 3.02
C LYS A 159 -14.04 20.42 3.33
N GLU A 160 -13.80 20.85 4.58
CA GLU A 160 -13.97 22.25 5.00
C GLU A 160 -13.11 23.21 4.18
N GLU A 161 -11.88 22.82 3.87
CA GLU A 161 -10.97 23.66 3.07
C GLU A 161 -11.27 23.65 1.55
N ALA A 162 -12.21 22.82 1.08
CA ALA A 162 -12.60 22.72 -0.33
C ALA A 162 -13.96 23.38 -0.62
N ALA A 163 -14.69 23.78 0.43
CA ALA A 163 -15.91 24.58 0.36
C ALA A 163 -15.57 26.08 0.35
#